data_AF-A0A920PRC6-F1
#
_entry.id   AF-A0A920PRC6-F1
#
_cell.length_a   1.000
_cell.length_b   1.000
_cell.length_c   1.000
_cell.angle_alpha   90.00
_cell.angle_beta   90.00
_cell.angle_gamma   90.00
#
_symmetry.space_group_name_H-M   'P 1'
#
loop_
_entity.id
_entity.type
_entity.pdbx_description
1 polymer ?
#
loop_
_entity_poly.entity_id
_entity_poly.type
_entity_poly.pdbx_seq_one_letter_code
_entity_poly.pdbx_strand_id
1 'polypeptide(L)'
;MGNASQHSGEFLADDTHLQAAAPLLGQGRTALEEIGGHEVLIRPFVRPWRLMIVGAVHIAQPLSTMAQLAGFDVTVIDPRSAYLTAERFPDLERINDWPDDALKKVGLDARCAVAILSHDHKIDDPALLTALDSPAFYVGALGSRRNHQRRRQRLSEEGVTAQQLDRIDAPIGLDIGGRSAGEIAVSILAQVITTRTSQTADG
;
A
#
# COMPACT_ATOMS: atom_id res chain seq x y z
N MET A 1 -3.63 48.87 6.77
CA MET A 1 -2.53 49.12 5.83
C MET A 1 -1.70 47.84 5.78
N GLY A 2 -1.78 47.09 4.69
CA GLY A 2 -1.22 45.74 4.55
C GLY A 2 -1.94 45.02 3.42
N ASN A 3 -1.35 45.09 2.23
CA ASN A 3 -1.91 44.73 0.93
C ASN A 3 -2.50 43.31 0.88
N ALA A 4 -3.81 43.21 0.70
CA ALA A 4 -4.38 42.09 -0.03
C ALA A 4 -4.07 42.34 -1.52
N SER A 5 -2.92 41.86 -1.99
CA SER A 5 -2.65 41.81 -3.41
C SER A 5 -3.71 40.90 -4.05
N GLN A 6 -4.63 41.52 -4.79
CA GLN A 6 -5.48 40.82 -5.73
C GLN A 6 -4.57 40.21 -6.80
N HIS A 7 -4.18 38.96 -6.62
CA HIS A 7 -3.61 38.15 -7.69
C HIS A 7 -4.77 37.61 -8.52
N SER A 8 -5.31 38.44 -9.42
CA SER A 8 -6.13 37.95 -10.53
C SER A 8 -5.19 37.55 -11.66
N GLY A 9 -4.61 36.36 -11.53
CA GLY A 9 -3.96 35.67 -12.64
C GLY A 9 -5.01 34.90 -13.43
N GLU A 10 -4.93 34.95 -14.75
CA GLU A 10 -5.60 33.95 -15.60
C GLU A 10 -5.15 32.57 -15.10
N PHE A 11 -6.08 31.60 -14.98
CA PHE A 11 -5.72 30.26 -14.52
C PHE A 11 -4.87 29.62 -15.62
N LEU A 12 -3.56 29.75 -15.51
CA LEU A 12 -2.55 29.24 -16.44
C LEU A 12 -2.47 27.70 -16.36
N ALA A 13 -3.58 26.97 -16.28
CA ALA A 13 -3.55 25.52 -16.38
C ALA A 13 -3.47 25.11 -17.85
N ASP A 14 -2.28 25.30 -18.44
CA ASP A 14 -1.93 24.69 -19.73
C ASP A 14 -1.32 23.30 -19.52
N ASP A 15 -1.00 22.62 -20.62
CA ASP A 15 -0.41 21.28 -20.59
C ASP A 15 0.93 21.24 -19.83
N THR A 16 1.66 22.35 -19.75
CA THR A 16 2.93 22.46 -19.02
C THR A 16 2.71 22.32 -17.51
N HIS A 17 1.66 22.97 -17.00
CA HIS A 17 1.31 22.89 -15.58
C HIS A 17 0.78 21.50 -15.20
N LEU A 18 0.03 20.86 -16.11
CA LEU A 18 -0.40 19.47 -15.92
C LEU A 18 0.76 18.49 -15.94
N GLN A 19 1.73 18.67 -16.84
CA GLN A 19 2.95 17.86 -16.88
C GLN A 19 3.80 18.02 -15.61
N ALA A 20 3.95 19.25 -15.11
CA ALA A 20 4.65 19.51 -13.85
C ALA A 20 3.90 18.93 -12.63
N ALA A 21 2.56 18.98 -12.63
CA ALA A 21 1.75 18.47 -11.53
C ALA A 21 1.63 16.94 -11.50
N ALA A 22 1.73 16.25 -12.64
CA ALA A 22 1.55 14.80 -12.74
C ALA A 22 2.44 13.97 -11.79
N PRO A 23 3.79 14.17 -11.73
CA PRO A 23 4.63 13.43 -10.79
C PRO A 23 4.28 13.74 -9.33
N LEU A 24 3.96 15.01 -9.04
CA LEU A 24 3.56 15.47 -7.70
C LEU A 24 2.23 14.85 -7.26
N LEU A 25 1.28 14.68 -8.17
CA LEU A 25 0.01 13.97 -7.94
C LEU A 25 0.22 12.49 -7.62
N GLY A 26 1.15 11.81 -8.31
CA GLY A 26 1.51 10.43 -7.98
C GLY A 26 2.06 10.32 -6.54
N GLN A 27 3.00 11.20 -6.21
CA GLN A 27 3.70 11.21 -4.91
C GLN A 27 2.86 11.81 -3.77
N GLY A 28 1.86 12.64 -4.08
CA GLY A 28 1.17 13.48 -3.09
C GLY A 28 2.07 14.55 -2.48
N ARG A 29 3.12 14.97 -3.20
CA ARG A 29 4.15 15.89 -2.69
C ARG A 29 3.82 17.32 -3.09
N THR A 30 3.91 18.25 -2.13
CA THR A 30 3.81 19.68 -2.43
C THR A 30 5.19 20.20 -2.82
N ALA A 31 5.27 20.98 -3.90
CA ALA A 31 6.51 21.57 -4.37
C ALA A 31 6.27 22.96 -4.98
N LEU A 32 7.35 23.76 -5.03
CA LEU A 32 7.43 24.97 -5.84
C LEU A 32 8.16 24.61 -7.12
N GLU A 33 7.54 24.88 -8.27
CA GLU A 33 8.09 24.64 -9.60
C GLU A 33 8.24 25.97 -10.35
N GLU A 34 9.28 26.09 -11.17
CA GLU A 34 9.45 27.24 -12.06
C GLU A 34 8.86 26.91 -13.43
N ILE A 35 7.71 27.52 -13.75
CA ILE A 35 6.97 27.26 -15.00
C ILE A 35 6.79 28.58 -15.74
N GLY A 36 7.35 28.68 -16.95
CA GLY A 36 7.24 29.89 -17.77
C GLY A 36 7.84 31.15 -17.14
N GLY A 37 8.84 31.02 -16.26
CA GLY A 37 9.46 32.14 -15.53
C GLY A 37 8.66 32.62 -14.31
N HIS A 38 7.63 31.87 -13.90
CA HIS A 38 6.86 32.11 -12.69
C HIS A 38 7.08 30.99 -11.68
N GLU A 39 7.17 31.35 -10.40
CA GLU A 39 7.19 30.39 -9.30
C GLU A 39 5.76 29.93 -9.00
N VAL A 40 5.50 28.64 -9.16
CA VAL A 40 4.16 28.02 -9.03
C VAL A 40 4.18 27.02 -7.88
N LEU A 41 3.33 27.24 -6.87
CA LEU A 41 3.08 26.25 -5.81
C LEU A 41 2.08 25.22 -6.29
N ILE A 42 2.50 23.96 -6.38
CA ILE A 42 1.63 22.83 -6.70
C ILE A 42 1.35 22.06 -5.42
N ARG A 43 0.08 21.99 -5.01
CA ARG A 43 -0.39 21.23 -3.85
C ARG A 43 -1.38 20.14 -4.27
N PRO A 44 -0.92 18.88 -4.40
CA PRO A 44 -1.78 17.75 -4.74
C PRO A 44 -2.79 17.43 -3.64
N PHE A 45 -4.03 17.13 -4.05
CA PHE A 45 -5.05 16.54 -3.18
C PHE A 45 -5.27 15.09 -3.60
N VAL A 46 -4.67 14.17 -2.86
CA VAL A 46 -4.59 12.75 -3.20
C VAL A 46 -5.25 11.92 -2.13
N ARG A 47 -5.73 10.72 -2.49
CA ARG A 47 -6.22 9.75 -1.51
C ARG A 47 -5.11 9.39 -0.52
N PRO A 48 -5.41 9.09 0.76
CA PRO A 48 -4.41 8.55 1.68
C PRO A 48 -3.70 7.32 1.12
N TRP A 49 -2.52 7.01 1.64
CA TRP A 49 -1.89 5.72 1.37
C TRP A 49 -2.73 4.62 2.00
N ARG A 50 -2.99 3.55 1.25
CA ARG A 50 -3.88 2.46 1.67
C ARG A 50 -3.09 1.20 1.99
N LEU A 51 -3.44 0.49 3.06
CA LEU A 51 -2.87 -0.80 3.42
C LEU A 51 -3.98 -1.85 3.53
N MET A 52 -3.91 -2.85 2.65
CA MET A 52 -4.83 -3.98 2.63
C MET A 52 -4.16 -5.15 3.34
N ILE A 53 -4.74 -5.59 4.44
CA ILE A 53 -4.24 -6.71 5.22
C ILE A 53 -5.11 -7.93 4.90
N VAL A 54 -4.55 -8.88 4.17
CA VAL A 54 -5.22 -10.14 3.85
C VAL A 54 -4.87 -11.18 4.90
N GLY A 55 -5.87 -11.70 5.58
CA GLY A 55 -5.72 -12.62 6.70
C GLY A 55 -5.82 -11.89 8.04
N ALA A 56 -6.94 -12.07 8.72
CA ALA A 56 -7.25 -11.50 10.03
C ALA A 56 -6.56 -12.27 11.17
N VAL A 57 -5.32 -12.72 11.00
CA VAL A 57 -4.58 -13.50 12.02
C VAL A 57 -4.10 -12.62 13.18
N HIS A 58 -3.44 -13.20 14.18
CA HIS A 58 -2.98 -12.50 15.37
C HIS A 58 -2.05 -11.29 15.08
N ILE A 59 -1.19 -11.37 14.06
CA ILE A 59 -0.29 -10.28 13.62
C ILE A 59 -1.05 -9.09 13.02
N ALA A 60 -2.20 -9.34 12.39
CA ALA A 60 -2.97 -8.30 11.71
C ALA A 60 -3.45 -7.19 12.66
N GLN A 61 -3.73 -7.52 13.93
CA GLN A 61 -4.25 -6.57 14.92
C GLN A 61 -3.24 -5.46 15.28
N PRO A 62 -2.03 -5.77 15.78
CA PRO A 62 -1.04 -4.72 16.03
C PRO A 62 -0.65 -3.99 14.74
N LEU A 63 -0.59 -4.70 13.59
CA LEU A 63 -0.27 -4.08 12.31
C LEU A 63 -1.32 -3.03 11.90
N SER A 64 -2.62 -3.37 11.98
CA SER A 64 -3.68 -2.45 11.59
C SER A 64 -3.69 -1.20 12.48
N THR A 65 -3.57 -1.38 13.80
CA THR A 65 -3.52 -0.25 14.74
C THR A 65 -2.32 0.67 14.46
N MET A 66 -1.13 0.11 14.29
CA MET A 66 0.08 0.89 14.02
C MET A 66 0.01 1.58 12.66
N ALA A 67 -0.54 0.92 11.64
CA ALA A 67 -0.68 1.49 10.30
C ALA A 67 -1.68 2.66 10.28
N GLN A 68 -2.82 2.55 10.97
CA GLN A 68 -3.75 3.68 11.13
C GLN A 68 -3.07 4.85 11.85
N LEU A 69 -2.32 4.58 12.93
CA LEU A 69 -1.55 5.61 13.63
C LEU A 69 -0.50 6.28 12.73
N ALA A 70 0.10 5.53 11.81
CA ALA A 70 1.03 6.04 10.80
C ALA A 70 0.35 6.76 9.62
N GLY A 71 -0.98 6.92 9.65
CA GLY A 71 -1.76 7.65 8.65
C GLY A 71 -2.14 6.84 7.41
N PHE A 72 -2.06 5.51 7.45
CA PHE A 72 -2.62 4.66 6.41
C PHE A 72 -4.13 4.50 6.60
N ASP A 73 -4.84 4.47 5.49
CA ASP A 73 -6.21 3.98 5.44
C ASP A 73 -6.17 2.45 5.32
N VAL A 74 -6.72 1.74 6.32
CA VAL A 74 -6.49 0.30 6.52
C VAL A 74 -7.78 -0.48 6.30
N THR A 75 -7.68 -1.51 5.47
CA THR A 75 -8.76 -2.49 5.25
C THR A 75 -8.27 -3.89 5.61
N VAL A 76 -9.03 -4.62 6.43
CA VAL A 76 -8.72 -6.02 6.77
C VAL A 76 -9.67 -6.95 6.04
N ILE A 77 -9.10 -7.93 5.32
CA ILE A 77 -9.82 -8.84 4.43
C ILE A 77 -9.59 -10.28 4.90
N ASP A 78 -10.65 -11.03 5.17
CA ASP A 78 -10.58 -12.45 5.48
C ASP A 78 -11.94 -13.13 5.19
N PRO A 79 -11.99 -14.23 4.44
CA PRO A 79 -13.26 -14.95 4.21
C PRO A 79 -13.81 -15.60 5.49
N ARG A 80 -12.98 -15.76 6.53
CA ARG A 80 -13.36 -16.41 7.79
C ARG A 80 -13.88 -15.36 8.78
N SER A 81 -15.20 -15.15 8.78
CA SER A 81 -15.88 -14.14 9.60
C SER A 81 -15.56 -14.19 11.09
N ALA A 82 -15.30 -15.39 11.62
CA ALA A 82 -14.91 -15.60 13.02
C ALA A 82 -13.65 -14.84 13.43
N TYR A 83 -12.76 -14.51 12.48
CA TYR A 83 -11.58 -13.70 12.75
C TYR A 83 -11.87 -12.19 12.58
N LEU A 84 -12.85 -11.76 11.79
CA LEU A 84 -13.10 -10.34 11.46
C LEU A 84 -14.05 -9.61 12.43
N THR A 85 -13.81 -9.73 13.73
CA THR A 85 -14.67 -9.07 14.73
C THR A 85 -14.29 -7.59 14.93
N ALA A 86 -15.28 -6.77 15.30
CA ALA A 86 -15.07 -5.35 15.59
C ALA A 86 -14.20 -5.14 16.84
N GLU A 87 -14.23 -6.09 17.77
CA GLU A 87 -13.39 -6.09 18.97
C GLU A 87 -11.90 -6.23 18.62
N ARG A 88 -11.58 -7.06 17.63
CA ARG A 88 -10.20 -7.27 17.16
C ARG A 88 -9.72 -6.16 16.23
N PHE A 89 -10.63 -5.60 15.45
CA PHE A 89 -10.35 -4.58 14.44
C PHE A 89 -11.36 -3.43 14.56
N PRO A 90 -11.23 -2.59 15.60
CA PRO A 90 -12.07 -1.43 15.79
C PRO A 90 -11.75 -0.34 14.77
N ASP A 91 -12.74 0.49 14.44
CA ASP A 91 -12.57 1.75 13.70
C ASP A 91 -11.85 1.63 12.34
N LEU A 92 -12.01 0.50 11.64
CA LEU A 92 -11.47 0.27 10.30
C LEU A 92 -12.44 -0.52 9.42
N GLU A 93 -12.19 -0.48 8.11
CA GLU A 93 -12.97 -1.24 7.14
C GLU A 93 -12.62 -2.73 7.20
N ARG A 94 -13.66 -3.58 7.30
CA ARG A 94 -13.53 -5.04 7.33
C ARG A 94 -14.31 -5.63 6.17
N ILE A 95 -13.65 -6.40 5.32
CA ILE A 95 -14.28 -7.09 4.20
C ILE A 95 -14.25 -8.59 4.50
N ASN A 96 -15.44 -9.15 4.77
CA ASN A 96 -15.61 -10.59 4.90
C ASN A 96 -15.97 -11.19 3.54
N ASP A 97 -14.95 -11.41 2.72
CA ASP A 97 -15.09 -11.95 1.36
C ASP A 97 -13.80 -12.70 0.97
N TRP A 98 -13.83 -13.38 -0.18
CA TRP A 98 -12.62 -13.92 -0.78
C TRP A 98 -11.69 -12.78 -1.20
N PRO A 99 -10.37 -12.93 -1.02
CA PRO A 99 -9.45 -11.81 -1.10
C PRO A 99 -9.25 -11.29 -2.53
N ASP A 100 -9.35 -12.14 -3.54
CA ASP A 100 -9.30 -11.70 -4.94
C ASP A 100 -10.51 -10.82 -5.30
N ASP A 101 -11.72 -11.22 -4.90
CA ASP A 101 -12.92 -10.42 -5.09
C ASP A 101 -12.88 -9.12 -4.29
N ALA A 102 -12.45 -9.17 -3.04
CA ALA A 102 -12.29 -8.00 -2.19
C ALA A 102 -11.27 -7.00 -2.77
N LEU A 103 -10.09 -7.47 -3.17
CA LEU A 103 -9.03 -6.61 -3.71
C LEU A 103 -9.42 -5.99 -5.06
N LYS A 104 -10.14 -6.73 -5.91
CA LYS A 104 -10.73 -6.19 -7.16
C LYS A 104 -11.73 -5.06 -6.87
N LYS A 105 -12.62 -5.25 -5.89
CA LYS A 105 -13.60 -4.24 -5.47
C LYS A 105 -12.93 -2.98 -4.90
N VAL A 106 -11.88 -3.16 -4.09
CA VAL A 106 -11.10 -2.04 -3.50
C VAL A 106 -10.39 -1.20 -4.57
N GLY A 107 -10.05 -1.79 -5.72
CA GLY A 107 -9.37 -1.10 -6.81
C GLY A 107 -7.95 -0.68 -6.40
N LEU A 108 -7.03 -1.65 -6.40
CA LEU A 108 -5.63 -1.44 -6.07
C LEU A 108 -4.96 -0.48 -7.07
N ASP A 109 -4.32 0.59 -6.57
CA ASP A 109 -3.58 1.56 -7.35
C ASP A 109 -2.14 1.73 -6.81
N ALA A 110 -1.38 2.66 -7.39
CA ALA A 110 0.00 2.94 -6.97
C ALA A 110 0.12 3.46 -5.52
N ARG A 111 -0.99 3.75 -4.84
CA ARG A 111 -1.02 4.15 -3.42
C ARG A 111 -1.42 3.03 -2.47
N CYS A 112 -1.52 1.80 -2.98
CA CYS A 112 -1.87 0.62 -2.23
C CYS A 112 -0.65 -0.24 -1.86
N ALA A 113 -0.57 -0.64 -0.59
CA ALA A 113 0.26 -1.75 -0.11
C ALA A 113 -0.62 -2.95 0.24
N VAL A 114 -0.18 -4.16 -0.07
CA VAL A 114 -0.88 -5.40 0.30
C VAL A 114 0.02 -6.25 1.19
N ALA A 115 -0.47 -6.58 2.39
CA ALA A 115 0.20 -7.47 3.34
C ALA A 115 -0.59 -8.76 3.50
N ILE A 116 0.00 -9.90 3.14
CA ILE A 116 -0.65 -11.20 3.08
C ILE A 116 -0.16 -12.07 4.25
N LEU A 117 -1.04 -12.29 5.22
CA LEU A 117 -0.74 -12.82 6.55
C LEU A 117 -1.52 -14.11 6.89
N SER A 118 -2.33 -14.66 5.98
CA SER A 118 -3.32 -15.70 6.36
C SER A 118 -2.72 -17.06 6.72
N HIS A 119 -1.51 -17.36 6.22
CA HIS A 119 -0.85 -18.67 6.25
C HIS A 119 -1.57 -19.81 5.49
N ASP A 120 -2.69 -19.53 4.83
CA ASP A 120 -3.42 -20.51 4.02
C ASP A 120 -3.26 -20.18 2.55
N HIS A 121 -2.60 -21.05 1.78
CA HIS A 121 -2.41 -20.86 0.34
C HIS A 121 -3.73 -20.67 -0.42
N LYS A 122 -4.85 -21.21 0.07
CA LYS A 122 -6.16 -21.01 -0.55
C LYS A 122 -6.68 -19.57 -0.45
N ILE A 123 -6.15 -18.80 0.50
CA ILE A 123 -6.46 -17.39 0.70
C ILE A 123 -5.30 -16.54 0.15
N ASP A 124 -4.06 -16.90 0.47
CA ASP A 124 -2.85 -16.17 0.08
C ASP A 124 -2.66 -16.13 -1.45
N ASP A 125 -2.80 -17.26 -2.15
CA ASP A 125 -2.44 -17.33 -3.57
C ASP A 125 -3.40 -16.49 -4.45
N PRO A 126 -4.75 -16.53 -4.29
CA PRO A 126 -5.67 -15.63 -5.01
C PRO A 126 -5.42 -14.14 -4.72
N ALA A 127 -5.05 -13.81 -3.47
CA ALA A 127 -4.68 -12.46 -3.08
C ALA A 127 -3.40 -11.99 -3.78
N LEU A 128 -2.39 -12.86 -3.85
CA LEU A 128 -1.13 -12.58 -4.55
C LEU A 128 -1.36 -12.35 -6.04
N LEU A 129 -2.13 -13.21 -6.72
CA LEU A 129 -2.43 -13.03 -8.14
C LEU A 129 -3.01 -11.63 -8.41
N THR A 130 -4.02 -11.24 -7.61
CA THR A 130 -4.68 -9.94 -7.76
C THR A 130 -3.75 -8.78 -7.43
N ALA A 131 -2.93 -8.89 -6.38
CA ALA A 131 -1.99 -7.85 -6.00
C ALA A 131 -0.85 -7.68 -7.02
N LEU A 132 -0.34 -8.78 -7.57
CA LEU A 132 0.76 -8.80 -8.55
C LEU A 132 0.34 -8.34 -9.95
N ASP A 133 -0.95 -8.41 -10.28
CA ASP A 133 -1.51 -7.83 -11.49
C ASP A 133 -1.84 -6.33 -11.33
N SER A 134 -1.74 -5.80 -10.10
CA SER A 134 -2.06 -4.40 -9.80
C SER A 134 -0.83 -3.49 -9.76
N PRO A 135 -1.03 -2.15 -9.84
CA PRO A 135 0.01 -1.16 -9.60
C PRO A 135 0.45 -1.00 -8.14
N ALA A 136 -0.03 -1.84 -7.20
CA ALA A 136 0.30 -1.73 -5.78
C ALA A 136 1.81 -1.55 -5.54
N PHE A 137 2.18 -0.56 -4.74
CA PHE A 137 3.56 -0.17 -4.51
C PHE A 137 4.34 -1.20 -3.67
N TYR A 138 3.62 -2.05 -2.94
CA TYR A 138 4.19 -3.06 -2.05
C TYR A 138 3.30 -4.30 -2.01
N VAL A 139 3.91 -5.48 -2.13
CA VAL A 139 3.25 -6.78 -1.98
C VAL A 139 4.10 -7.65 -1.05
N GLY A 140 3.66 -7.76 0.20
CA GLY A 140 4.36 -8.51 1.25
C GLY A 140 3.66 -9.82 1.57
N ALA A 141 4.44 -10.87 1.83
CA ALA A 141 3.93 -12.20 2.09
C ALA A 141 4.60 -12.87 3.29
N LEU A 142 3.78 -13.25 4.29
CA LEU A 142 4.26 -13.97 5.46
C LEU A 142 4.70 -15.39 5.09
N GLY A 143 5.79 -15.86 5.70
CA GLY A 143 6.29 -17.22 5.55
C GLY A 143 7.81 -17.32 5.61
N SER A 144 8.31 -18.49 5.97
CA SER A 144 9.75 -18.79 5.91
C SER A 144 10.26 -18.74 4.47
N ARG A 145 11.59 -18.60 4.29
CA ARG A 145 12.23 -18.70 2.96
C ARG A 145 11.83 -19.97 2.20
N ARG A 146 11.72 -21.10 2.91
CA ARG A 146 11.25 -22.38 2.35
C ARG A 146 9.80 -22.31 1.87
N ASN A 147 8.92 -21.68 2.65
CA ASN A 147 7.51 -21.52 2.26
C ASN A 147 7.38 -20.55 1.08
N HIS A 148 8.20 -19.51 1.04
CA HIS A 148 8.25 -18.59 -0.09
C HIS A 148 8.69 -19.28 -1.38
N GLN A 149 9.72 -20.14 -1.36
CA GLN A 149 10.10 -20.94 -2.54
C GLN A 149 8.95 -21.80 -3.07
N ARG A 150 8.21 -22.45 -2.16
CA ARG A 150 7.01 -23.23 -2.53
C ARG A 150 5.89 -22.36 -3.09
N ARG A 151 5.70 -21.16 -2.54
CA ARG A 151 4.74 -20.16 -3.03
C ARG A 151 5.11 -19.72 -4.44
N ARG A 152 6.38 -19.39 -4.69
CA ARG A 152 6.88 -19.06 -6.04
C ARG A 152 6.60 -20.20 -7.03
N GLN A 153 6.86 -21.45 -6.65
CA GLN A 153 6.58 -22.59 -7.53
C GLN A 153 5.09 -22.67 -7.93
N ARG A 154 4.17 -22.60 -6.96
CA ARG A 154 2.73 -22.66 -7.24
C ARG A 154 2.27 -21.49 -8.12
N LEU A 155 2.70 -20.28 -7.81
CA LEU A 155 2.35 -19.09 -8.59
C LEU A 155 2.92 -19.13 -10.01
N SER A 156 4.13 -19.65 -10.20
CA SER A 156 4.70 -19.88 -11.53
C SER A 156 3.88 -20.87 -12.35
N GLU A 157 3.37 -21.93 -11.72
CA GLU A 157 2.49 -22.92 -12.36
C GLU A 157 1.15 -22.29 -12.78
N GLU A 158 0.71 -21.23 -12.09
CA GLU A 158 -0.46 -20.42 -12.43
C GLU A 158 -0.17 -19.30 -13.45
N GLY A 159 1.06 -19.22 -13.97
CA GLY A 159 1.44 -18.29 -15.03
C GLY A 159 2.00 -16.94 -14.55
N VAL A 160 2.28 -16.78 -13.26
CA VAL A 160 2.91 -15.56 -12.73
C VAL A 160 4.36 -15.48 -13.22
N THR A 161 4.73 -14.35 -13.82
CA THR A 161 6.06 -14.13 -14.38
C THR A 161 7.12 -13.97 -13.29
N ALA A 162 8.39 -14.24 -13.62
CA ALA A 162 9.50 -14.01 -12.69
C ALA A 162 9.56 -12.55 -12.19
N GLN A 163 9.32 -11.58 -13.08
CA GLN A 163 9.28 -10.15 -12.73
C GLN A 163 8.17 -9.83 -11.72
N GLN A 164 6.98 -10.43 -11.87
CA GLN A 164 5.91 -10.28 -10.89
C GLN A 164 6.28 -10.96 -9.56
N LEU A 165 6.83 -12.17 -9.59
CA LEU A 165 7.25 -12.88 -8.38
C LEU A 165 8.32 -12.13 -7.58
N ASP A 166 9.18 -11.37 -8.25
CA ASP A 166 10.24 -10.57 -7.63
C ASP A 166 9.70 -9.32 -6.92
N ARG A 167 8.43 -8.94 -7.17
CA ARG A 167 7.73 -7.92 -6.38
C ARG A 167 7.28 -8.41 -5.00
N ILE A 168 7.37 -9.72 -4.72
CA ILE A 168 6.92 -10.28 -3.45
C ILE A 168 8.01 -10.15 -2.39
N ASP A 169 7.77 -9.30 -1.39
CA ASP A 169 8.60 -9.23 -0.18
C ASP A 169 8.28 -10.40 0.75
N ALA A 170 9.13 -11.43 0.74
CA ALA A 170 8.95 -12.65 1.52
C ALA A 170 10.30 -13.26 1.99
N PRO A 171 10.54 -13.43 3.30
CA PRO A 171 9.63 -13.11 4.40
C PRO A 171 9.29 -11.64 4.47
N ILE A 172 8.01 -11.34 4.75
CA ILE A 172 7.52 -9.98 4.89
C ILE A 172 8.19 -9.27 6.09
N GLY A 173 8.47 -7.98 5.92
CA GLY A 173 9.04 -7.11 6.95
C GLY A 173 10.57 -7.09 6.96
N LEU A 174 11.13 -6.05 7.59
CA LEU A 174 12.57 -5.92 7.81
C LEU A 174 13.07 -6.96 8.82
N ASP A 175 14.27 -7.49 8.60
CA ASP A 175 14.89 -8.43 9.55
C ASP A 175 15.40 -7.69 10.80
N ILE A 176 14.54 -7.59 11.81
CA ILE A 176 14.83 -6.97 13.11
C ILE A 176 14.95 -8.02 14.24
N GLY A 177 14.96 -9.32 13.92
CA GLY A 177 15.03 -10.41 14.90
C GLY A 177 13.78 -10.64 15.77
N GLY A 178 12.71 -9.88 15.52
CA GLY A 178 11.45 -9.92 16.27
C GLY A 178 10.69 -11.25 16.14
N ARG A 179 9.97 -11.64 17.19
CA ARG A 179 9.23 -12.92 17.24
C ARG A 179 7.78 -12.79 17.70
N SER A 180 7.48 -11.75 18.47
CA SER A 180 6.11 -11.47 18.89
C SER A 180 5.30 -10.84 17.75
N ALA A 181 3.97 -10.93 17.84
CA ALA A 181 3.08 -10.32 16.86
C ALA A 181 3.31 -8.81 16.69
N GLY A 182 3.60 -8.11 17.80
CA GLY A 182 3.91 -6.68 17.79
C GLY A 182 5.21 -6.36 17.08
N GLU A 183 6.29 -7.11 17.35
CA GLU A 183 7.57 -6.89 16.68
C GLU A 183 7.49 -7.21 15.18
N ILE A 184 6.78 -8.28 14.81
CA ILE A 184 6.55 -8.61 13.40
C ILE A 184 5.73 -7.51 12.73
N ALA A 185 4.69 -6.97 13.38
CA ALA A 185 3.93 -5.84 12.86
C ALA A 185 4.78 -4.58 12.65
N VAL A 186 5.67 -4.25 13.60
CA VAL A 186 6.63 -3.14 13.46
C VAL A 186 7.55 -3.36 12.26
N SER A 187 8.09 -4.57 12.12
CA SER A 187 8.94 -4.97 11.00
C SER A 187 8.24 -4.81 9.64
N ILE A 188 6.98 -5.25 9.53
CA ILE A 188 6.17 -5.12 8.32
C ILE A 188 5.91 -3.65 8.01
N LEU A 189 5.42 -2.87 8.98
CA LEU A 189 5.09 -1.47 8.77
C LEU A 189 6.33 -0.65 8.39
N ALA A 190 7.48 -0.94 9.00
CA ALA A 190 8.75 -0.31 8.66
C ALA A 190 9.14 -0.59 7.19
N GLN A 191 8.97 -1.82 6.70
CA GLN A 191 9.24 -2.15 5.30
C GLN A 191 8.27 -1.43 4.36
N VAL A 192 6.95 -1.45 4.65
CA VAL A 192 5.93 -0.72 3.87
C VAL A 192 6.28 0.76 3.75
N ILE A 193 6.64 1.41 4.86
CA ILE A 193 7.02 2.83 4.88
C ILE A 193 8.29 3.06 4.08
N THR A 194 9.30 2.20 4.22
CA THR A 194 10.56 2.30 3.47
C THR A 194 10.30 2.25 1.96
N THR A 195 9.55 1.24 1.49
CA THR A 195 9.21 1.08 0.07
C THR A 195 8.43 2.28 -0.45
N ARG A 196 7.45 2.79 0.32
CA ARG A 196 6.70 4.01 -0.02
C ARG A 196 7.62 5.22 -0.18
N THR A 197 8.55 5.43 0.75
CA THR A 197 9.44 6.60 0.71
C THR A 197 10.48 6.53 -0.40
N SER A 198 10.95 5.34 -0.77
CA SER A 198 11.83 5.16 -1.93
C SER A 198 11.13 5.55 -3.24
N GLN A 199 9.84 5.25 -3.39
CA GLN A 199 9.06 5.70 -4.56
C GLN A 199 8.91 7.23 -4.64
N THR A 200 8.94 7.92 -3.50
CA THR A 200 8.90 9.40 -3.48
C THR A 200 10.27 10.05 -3.66
N ALA A 201 11.37 9.31 -3.50
CA ALA A 201 12.74 9.83 -3.61
C ALA A 201 13.34 9.65 -5.02
N ASP A 202 12.92 8.61 -5.75
CA ASP A 202 13.45 8.27 -7.08
C ASP A 202 12.64 8.87 -8.25
N GLY A 203 11.79 9.87 -8.02
CA GLY A 203 11.00 10.56 -9.05
C GLY A 203 10.91 12.06 -8.84
#